data_AF-A0A3B9JBU5-F1
#
_entry.id   AF-A0A3B9JBU5-F1
#
_cell.length_a   1.000
_cell.length_b   1.000
_cell.length_c   1.000
_cell.angle_alpha   90.00
_cell.angle_beta   90.00
_cell.angle_gamma   90.00
#
_symmetry.space_group_name_H-M   'P 1'
#
loop_
_entity.id
_entity.type
_entity.pdbx_description
1 polymer ?
#
loop_
_entity_poly.entity_id
_entity_poly.type
_entity_poly.pdbx_seq_one_letter_code
_entity_poly.pdbx_strand_id
1 'polypeptide(L)'
;ENIPAALGYHYGPKPNPDVAHFLRGGGLFGALTRAGKRAALLNAYPPGYFAGIESGRRLYSAIPLAVSQSGLPLFTGLDLQAGQAISADFTGAGWQERLHLPDTPQLSPSQAGQRLAELALNFDFSFFEYWLSDYAGHQQDMPAALALLEQFDAVFGELCANWDMNHDLILLTSDHG
;
A
#
# COMPACT_ATOMS: atom_id res chain seq x y z
N GLU A 1 -8.89 13.19 -11.82
CA GLU A 1 -9.13 13.12 -13.28
C GLU A 1 -9.18 11.66 -13.70
N ASN A 2 -9.97 11.30 -14.70
CA ASN A 2 -10.01 9.94 -15.24
C ASN A 2 -8.91 9.81 -16.32
N ILE A 3 -7.76 9.26 -15.94
CA ILE A 3 -6.56 9.19 -16.81
C ILE A 3 -6.79 8.35 -18.08
N PRO A 4 -7.40 7.15 -18.03
CA PRO A 4 -7.73 6.42 -19.25
C PRO A 4 -8.63 7.20 -20.22
N ALA A 5 -9.62 7.93 -19.70
CA ALA A 5 -10.47 8.78 -20.53
C ALA A 5 -9.69 9.95 -21.17
N ALA A 6 -8.74 10.53 -20.44
CA ALA A 6 -7.87 11.60 -20.95
C ALA A 6 -6.87 11.10 -22.01
N LEU A 7 -6.35 9.88 -21.86
CA LEU A 7 -5.42 9.27 -22.81
C LEU A 7 -6.12 8.56 -23.99
N GLY A 8 -7.40 8.22 -23.84
CA GLY A 8 -8.16 7.42 -24.81
C GLY A 8 -7.86 5.92 -24.78
N TYR A 9 -7.06 5.45 -23.82
CA TYR A 9 -6.74 4.04 -23.62
C TYR A 9 -6.36 3.74 -22.16
N HIS A 10 -6.48 2.48 -21.77
CA HIS A 10 -5.96 1.99 -20.49
C HIS A 10 -4.51 1.53 -20.65
N TYR A 11 -3.64 1.92 -19.71
CA TYR A 11 -2.25 1.46 -19.66
C TYR A 11 -2.02 0.72 -18.34
N GLY A 12 -1.25 -0.36 -18.40
CA GLY A 12 -1.05 -1.28 -17.28
C GLY A 12 -0.47 -0.64 -16.01
N PRO A 13 -0.26 -1.44 -14.95
CA PRO A 13 -0.10 -0.95 -13.57
C PRO A 13 1.17 -0.11 -13.32
N LYS A 14 2.14 -0.16 -14.24
CA LYS A 14 3.36 0.66 -14.21
C LYS A 14 3.18 1.83 -15.18
N PRO A 15 3.12 3.08 -14.68
CA PRO A 15 2.91 4.26 -15.52
C PRO A 15 3.94 4.35 -16.66
N ASN A 16 3.47 4.48 -17.91
CA ASN A 16 4.32 4.98 -19.00
C ASN A 16 4.60 6.48 -18.80
N PRO A 17 5.46 7.10 -19.63
CA PRO A 17 5.73 8.54 -19.52
C PRO A 17 4.46 9.43 -19.54
N ASP A 18 3.44 9.04 -20.30
CA ASP A 18 2.19 9.81 -20.40
C ASP A 18 1.34 9.71 -19.12
N VAL A 19 1.16 8.51 -18.55
CA VAL A 19 0.49 8.35 -17.24
C VAL A 19 1.31 9.04 -16.14
N ALA A 20 2.64 8.90 -16.16
CA ALA A 20 3.52 9.56 -15.21
C ALA A 20 3.41 11.09 -15.25
N HIS A 21 3.13 11.67 -16.43
CA HIS A 21 2.89 13.12 -16.59
C HIS A 21 1.76 13.60 -15.69
N PHE A 22 0.63 12.87 -15.63
CA PHE A 22 -0.51 13.20 -14.77
C PHE A 22 -0.19 13.06 -13.28
N LEU A 23 0.78 12.23 -12.93
CA LEU A 23 1.21 12.00 -11.55
C LEU A 23 2.32 12.95 -11.08
N ARG A 24 2.86 13.82 -11.94
CA ARG A 24 3.88 14.81 -11.55
C ARG A 24 3.43 15.76 -10.44
N GLY A 25 2.13 16.02 -10.34
CA GLY A 25 1.54 16.82 -9.27
C GLY A 25 1.29 16.04 -7.96
N GLY A 26 1.65 14.76 -7.91
CA GLY A 26 1.45 13.87 -6.77
C GLY A 26 0.02 13.36 -6.57
N GLY A 27 -0.89 13.65 -7.49
CA GLY A 27 -2.31 13.29 -7.36
C GLY A 27 -2.91 13.83 -6.06
N LEU A 28 -3.64 12.95 -5.36
CA LEU A 28 -4.24 13.28 -4.05
C LEU A 28 -3.18 13.57 -2.98
N PHE A 29 -2.10 12.78 -2.92
CA PHE A 29 -1.01 13.02 -1.97
C PHE A 29 -0.40 14.42 -2.15
N GLY A 30 -0.13 14.82 -3.39
CA GLY A 30 0.45 16.13 -3.66
C GLY A 30 -0.51 17.28 -3.33
N ALA A 31 -1.82 17.08 -3.54
CA ALA A 31 -2.82 18.05 -3.12
C ALA A 31 -2.87 18.20 -1.59
N LEU A 32 -2.82 17.10 -0.85
CA LEU A 32 -2.80 17.09 0.62
C LEU A 32 -1.52 17.72 1.17
N THR A 33 -0.35 17.37 0.64
CA THR A 33 0.93 17.97 1.04
C THR A 33 0.95 19.49 0.81
N ARG A 34 0.47 19.97 -0.35
CA ARG A 34 0.35 21.42 -0.62
C ARG A 34 -0.62 22.13 0.32
N ALA A 35 -1.63 21.42 0.84
CA ALA A 35 -2.55 21.93 1.85
C ALA A 35 -1.98 21.84 3.29
N GLY A 36 -0.73 21.41 3.46
CA GLY A 36 -0.10 21.26 4.78
C GLY A 36 -0.63 20.08 5.59
N LYS A 37 -1.29 19.11 4.93
CA LYS A 37 -1.82 17.90 5.57
C LYS A 37 -0.76 16.79 5.61
N ARG A 38 -0.80 16.01 6.69
CA ARG A 38 0.05 14.82 6.85
C ARG A 38 -0.59 13.67 6.08
N ALA A 39 0.11 13.15 5.08
CA ALA A 39 -0.35 12.03 4.28
C ALA A 39 0.71 10.94 4.19
N ALA A 40 0.30 9.67 4.12
CA ALA A 40 1.22 8.54 3.96
C ALA A 40 0.61 7.35 3.21
N LEU A 41 1.48 6.61 2.53
CA LEU A 41 1.21 5.25 2.07
C LEU A 41 1.81 4.31 3.12
N LEU A 42 0.97 3.56 3.83
CA LEU A 42 1.37 2.79 5.02
C LEU A 42 2.14 1.51 4.71
N ASN A 43 2.16 1.10 3.44
CA ASN A 43 2.92 -0.06 2.97
C ASN A 43 4.43 0.13 3.16
N ALA A 44 5.07 -0.83 3.82
CA ALA A 44 6.52 -0.99 3.81
C ALA A 44 6.98 -1.71 2.53
N TYR A 45 8.15 -1.33 2.02
CA TYR A 45 8.80 -1.96 0.87
C TYR A 45 10.14 -2.60 1.26
N PRO A 46 10.47 -3.80 0.75
CA PRO A 46 11.71 -4.48 1.10
C PRO A 46 12.91 -3.83 0.39
N PRO A 47 14.16 -4.03 0.86
CA PRO A 47 15.36 -3.45 0.25
C PRO A 47 15.48 -3.73 -1.27
N GLY A 48 15.10 -4.93 -1.70
CA GLY A 48 15.12 -5.31 -3.12
C GLY A 48 14.16 -4.49 -4.01
N TYR A 49 13.10 -3.90 -3.44
CA TYR A 49 12.22 -2.98 -4.15
C TYR A 49 12.96 -1.69 -4.51
N PHE A 50 13.61 -1.07 -3.53
CA PHE A 50 14.37 0.17 -3.71
C PHE A 50 15.57 -0.03 -4.63
N ALA A 51 16.35 -1.10 -4.44
CA ALA A 51 17.47 -1.44 -5.32
C ALA A 51 17.01 -1.65 -6.78
N GLY A 52 15.80 -2.19 -6.98
CA GLY A 52 15.17 -2.30 -8.29
C GLY A 52 14.90 -0.93 -8.93
N ILE A 53 14.36 0.02 -8.16
CA ILE A 53 14.07 1.39 -8.61
C ILE A 53 15.39 2.11 -8.95
N GLU A 54 16.35 2.11 -8.02
CA GLU A 54 17.64 2.80 -8.17
C GLU A 54 18.43 2.30 -9.37
N SER A 55 18.41 0.99 -9.62
CA SER A 55 19.08 0.40 -10.79
C SER A 55 18.30 0.55 -12.11
N GLY A 56 17.10 1.13 -12.10
CA GLY A 56 16.22 1.24 -13.27
C GLY A 56 15.59 -0.08 -13.72
N ARG A 57 15.82 -1.18 -13.01
CA ARG A 57 15.24 -2.52 -13.29
C ARG A 57 13.77 -2.62 -12.85
N ARG A 58 13.30 -1.67 -12.06
CA ARG A 58 11.90 -1.53 -11.63
C ARG A 58 11.46 -0.09 -11.83
N LEU A 59 10.19 0.06 -12.20
CA LEU A 59 9.47 1.33 -12.15
C LEU A 59 8.51 1.30 -10.95
N TYR A 60 8.21 2.47 -10.40
CA TYR A 60 7.11 2.62 -9.46
C TYR A 60 5.78 2.21 -10.12
N SER A 61 4.87 1.61 -9.35
CA SER A 61 3.45 1.60 -9.71
C SER A 61 2.84 3.00 -9.48
N ALA A 62 1.60 3.21 -9.93
CA ALA A 62 0.96 4.53 -9.90
C ALA A 62 0.93 5.16 -8.49
N ILE A 63 0.60 4.38 -7.45
CA ILE A 63 0.45 4.91 -6.08
C ILE A 63 1.81 5.31 -5.48
N PRO A 64 2.86 4.44 -5.43
CA PRO A 64 4.19 4.85 -4.95
C PRO A 64 4.81 5.98 -5.78
N LEU A 65 4.53 6.05 -7.09
CA LEU A 65 4.97 7.16 -7.92
C LEU A 65 4.33 8.47 -7.46
N ALA A 66 3.02 8.47 -7.21
CA ALA A 66 2.31 9.66 -6.73
C ALA A 66 2.83 10.13 -5.36
N VAL A 67 3.08 9.20 -4.43
CA VAL A 67 3.66 9.50 -3.11
C VAL A 67 5.05 10.13 -3.27
N SER A 68 5.93 9.50 -4.06
CA SER A 68 7.28 9.99 -4.32
C SER A 68 7.29 11.37 -5.00
N GLN A 69 6.43 11.60 -5.99
CA GLN A 69 6.26 12.90 -6.66
C GLN A 69 5.68 13.98 -5.73
N SER A 70 5.07 13.60 -4.61
CA SER A 70 4.59 14.52 -3.58
C SER A 70 5.67 14.91 -2.56
N GLY A 71 6.89 14.38 -2.70
CA GLY A 71 7.98 14.57 -1.74
C GLY A 71 7.79 13.80 -0.44
N LEU A 72 6.84 12.85 -0.39
CA LEU A 72 6.61 11.99 0.76
C LEU A 72 7.49 10.74 0.65
N PRO A 73 8.03 10.22 1.78
CA PRO A 73 8.82 9.00 1.78
C PRO A 73 7.95 7.76 1.54
N LEU A 74 8.56 6.72 0.97
CA LEU A 74 8.02 5.35 1.03
C LEU A 74 8.66 4.66 2.22
N PHE A 75 7.86 3.93 3.00
CA PHE A 75 8.37 3.21 4.16
C PHE A 75 9.24 2.01 3.75
N THR A 76 10.27 1.78 4.55
CA THR A 76 11.33 0.80 4.36
C THR A 76 11.18 -0.38 5.33
N GLY A 77 12.11 -1.34 5.22
CA GLY A 77 12.21 -2.40 6.23
C GLY A 77 12.58 -1.90 7.63
N LEU A 78 13.28 -0.77 7.76
CA LEU A 78 13.57 -0.17 9.06
C LEU A 78 12.29 0.37 9.70
N ASP A 79 11.43 1.00 8.91
CA ASP A 79 10.13 1.50 9.38
C ASP A 79 9.22 0.34 9.79
N LEU A 80 9.23 -0.77 9.04
CA LEU A 80 8.53 -1.99 9.42
C LEU A 80 9.04 -2.54 10.77
N GLN A 81 10.36 -2.61 10.95
CA GLN A 81 10.98 -3.04 12.21
C GLN A 81 10.65 -2.12 13.39
N ALA A 82 10.60 -0.81 13.16
CA ALA A 82 10.21 0.19 14.15
C ALA A 82 8.69 0.22 14.42
N GLY A 83 7.90 -0.55 13.67
CA GLY A 83 6.45 -0.57 13.77
C GLY A 83 5.77 0.68 13.23
N GLN A 84 6.43 1.42 12.36
CA GLN A 84 5.96 2.65 11.71
C GLN A 84 5.33 2.41 10.34
N ALA A 85 5.34 1.15 9.87
CA ALA A 85 4.76 0.73 8.62
C ALA A 85 4.28 -0.72 8.73
N ILE A 86 3.54 -1.18 7.72
CA ILE A 86 3.03 -2.55 7.65
C ILE A 86 3.35 -3.17 6.29
N SER A 87 3.72 -4.45 6.26
CA SER A 87 3.98 -5.15 5.00
C SER A 87 2.69 -5.39 4.23
N ALA A 88 2.80 -5.58 2.91
CA ALA A 88 1.63 -5.73 2.04
C ALA A 88 0.76 -6.97 2.35
N ASP A 89 1.37 -8.01 2.93
CA ASP A 89 0.69 -9.21 3.41
C ASP A 89 0.18 -9.07 4.85
N PHE A 90 0.21 -7.85 5.41
CA PHE A 90 -0.15 -7.48 6.78
C PHE A 90 0.77 -8.03 7.88
N THR A 91 1.21 -9.28 7.74
CA THR A 91 1.82 -10.06 8.83
C THR A 91 3.34 -10.07 8.82
N GLY A 92 3.98 -9.75 7.70
CA GLY A 92 5.43 -9.83 7.52
C GLY A 92 5.91 -11.23 7.12
N ALA A 93 5.01 -12.20 6.95
CA ALA A 93 5.35 -13.59 6.65
C ALA A 93 6.05 -13.72 5.29
N GLY A 94 5.54 -13.03 4.27
CA GLY A 94 6.12 -13.03 2.92
C GLY A 94 7.55 -12.51 2.88
N TRP A 95 7.90 -11.54 3.73
CA TRP A 95 9.27 -11.04 3.83
C TRP A 95 10.20 -12.06 4.49
N GLN A 96 9.75 -12.72 5.54
CA GLN A 96 10.53 -13.75 6.22
C GLN A 96 10.72 -15.00 5.33
N GLU A 97 9.62 -15.54 4.81
CA GLU A 97 9.58 -16.83 4.11
C GLU A 97 10.08 -16.74 2.68
N ARG A 98 9.65 -15.70 1.92
CA ARG A 98 9.91 -15.60 0.47
C ARG A 98 11.06 -14.68 0.12
N LEU A 99 11.30 -13.65 0.93
CA LEU A 99 12.42 -12.71 0.72
C LEU A 99 13.64 -13.04 1.58
N HIS A 100 13.56 -14.08 2.43
CA HIS A 100 14.62 -14.53 3.32
C HIS A 100 15.14 -13.40 4.22
N LEU A 101 14.23 -12.63 4.80
CA LEU A 101 14.50 -11.56 5.76
C LEU A 101 14.08 -12.03 7.18
N PRO A 102 14.93 -12.83 7.87
CA PRO A 102 14.53 -13.54 9.10
C PRO A 102 14.11 -12.62 10.24
N ASP A 103 14.70 -11.43 10.33
CA ASP A 103 14.44 -10.43 11.37
C ASP A 103 13.20 -9.56 11.09
N THR A 104 12.32 -9.98 10.17
CA THR A 104 11.08 -9.27 9.89
C THR A 104 10.07 -9.52 11.01
N PRO A 105 9.53 -8.48 11.67
CA PRO A 105 8.49 -8.64 12.67
C PRO A 105 7.30 -9.43 12.13
N GLN A 106 6.79 -10.36 12.92
CA GLN A 106 5.61 -11.15 12.58
C GLN A 106 4.41 -10.66 13.39
N LEU A 107 3.32 -10.35 12.70
CA LEU A 107 2.05 -9.95 13.30
C LEU A 107 1.00 -11.04 13.04
N SER A 108 0.15 -11.30 14.03
CA SER A 108 -1.13 -11.96 13.77
C SER A 108 -2.05 -11.02 12.96
N PRO A 109 -3.08 -11.54 12.26
CA PRO A 109 -4.07 -10.69 11.58
C PRO A 109 -4.69 -9.64 12.51
N SER A 110 -4.98 -10.00 13.77
CA SER A 110 -5.52 -9.06 14.75
C SER A 110 -4.53 -7.97 15.14
N GLN A 111 -3.26 -8.33 15.39
CA GLN A 111 -2.20 -7.34 15.65
C GLN A 111 -1.96 -6.43 14.45
N ALA A 112 -2.08 -6.94 13.24
CA ALA A 112 -1.97 -6.17 12.02
C ALA A 112 -3.12 -5.16 11.85
N GLY A 113 -4.36 -5.55 12.17
CA GLY A 113 -5.52 -4.64 12.16
C GLY A 113 -5.37 -3.52 13.18
N GLN A 114 -4.98 -3.85 14.41
CA GLN A 114 -4.68 -2.85 15.44
C GLN A 114 -3.54 -1.91 14.99
N ARG A 115 -2.44 -2.46 14.46
CA ARG A 115 -1.33 -1.66 13.95
C ARG A 115 -1.76 -0.73 12.83
N LEU A 116 -2.61 -1.19 11.92
CA LEU A 116 -3.11 -0.38 10.82
C LEU A 116 -3.92 0.82 11.33
N ALA A 117 -4.76 0.62 12.34
CA ALA A 117 -5.50 1.70 13.01
C ALA A 117 -4.55 2.71 13.67
N GLU A 118 -3.60 2.23 14.49
CA GLU A 118 -2.60 3.06 15.17
C GLU A 118 -1.78 3.90 14.18
N LEU A 119 -1.34 3.29 13.07
CA LEU A 119 -0.58 3.98 12.04
C LEU A 119 -1.42 5.05 11.33
N ALA A 120 -2.63 4.70 10.91
CA ALA A 120 -3.52 5.59 10.17
C ALA A 120 -3.86 6.87 10.97
N LEU A 121 -4.08 6.76 12.28
CA LEU A 121 -4.39 7.89 13.16
C LEU A 121 -3.24 8.92 13.30
N ASN A 122 -2.02 8.59 12.86
CA ASN A 122 -0.90 9.54 12.82
C ASN A 122 -0.97 10.51 11.63
N PHE A 123 -1.92 10.36 10.71
CA PHE A 123 -2.01 11.13 9.48
C PHE A 123 -3.41 11.74 9.30
N ASP A 124 -3.50 12.86 8.58
CA ASP A 124 -4.79 13.40 8.14
C ASP A 124 -5.39 12.56 7.00
N PHE A 125 -4.55 11.82 6.28
CA PHE A 125 -4.92 10.86 5.25
C PHE A 125 -3.90 9.74 5.17
N SER A 126 -4.34 8.50 5.26
CA SER A 126 -3.49 7.33 5.05
C SER A 126 -4.08 6.42 3.98
N PHE A 127 -3.21 5.83 3.16
CA PHE A 127 -3.59 4.84 2.15
C PHE A 127 -2.83 3.54 2.42
N PHE A 128 -3.49 2.40 2.24
CA PHE A 128 -2.85 1.09 2.24
C PHE A 128 -3.32 0.31 1.00
N GLU A 129 -2.38 -0.26 0.26
CA GLU A 129 -2.65 -1.04 -0.95
C GLU A 129 -2.51 -2.54 -0.66
N TYR A 130 -3.53 -3.33 -0.98
CA TYR A 130 -3.52 -4.79 -0.83
C TYR A 130 -3.61 -5.48 -2.19
N TRP A 131 -2.46 -5.74 -2.81
CA TRP A 131 -2.38 -6.31 -4.17
C TRP A 131 -2.26 -7.85 -4.19
N LEU A 132 -2.20 -8.53 -3.04
CA LEU A 132 -1.97 -9.98 -3.00
C LEU A 132 -3.15 -10.78 -3.58
N SER A 133 -4.37 -10.25 -3.49
CA SER A 133 -5.58 -10.86 -4.07
C SER A 133 -5.49 -10.97 -5.59
N ASP A 134 -4.95 -9.95 -6.27
CA ASP A 134 -4.75 -9.95 -7.72
C ASP A 134 -3.78 -11.08 -8.16
N TYR A 135 -2.65 -11.22 -7.46
CA TYR A 135 -1.71 -12.31 -7.73
C TYR A 135 -2.34 -13.70 -7.54
N ALA A 136 -3.16 -13.89 -6.50
CA ALA A 136 -3.85 -15.16 -6.29
C ALA A 136 -4.89 -15.44 -7.38
N GLY A 137 -5.63 -14.40 -7.80
CA GLY A 137 -6.60 -14.48 -8.89
C GLY A 137 -5.95 -14.88 -10.22
N HIS A 138 -4.81 -14.25 -10.56
CA HIS A 138 -4.04 -14.58 -11.77
C HIS A 138 -3.51 -16.02 -11.78
N GLN A 139 -3.18 -16.59 -10.62
CA GLN A 139 -2.74 -17.98 -10.51
C GLN A 139 -3.89 -18.99 -10.50
N GLN A 140 -5.14 -18.52 -10.42
CA GLN A 140 -6.33 -19.36 -10.29
C GLN A 140 -6.26 -20.33 -9.09
N ASP A 141 -5.57 -19.92 -8.03
CA ASP A 141 -5.40 -20.71 -6.80
C ASP A 141 -6.49 -20.35 -5.80
N MET A 142 -7.61 -21.06 -5.87
CA MET A 142 -8.77 -20.80 -5.00
C MET A 142 -8.46 -20.94 -3.50
N PRO A 143 -7.80 -22.02 -3.03
CA PRO A 143 -7.40 -22.12 -1.63
C PRO A 143 -6.55 -20.93 -1.14
N ALA A 144 -5.57 -20.50 -1.93
CA ALA A 144 -4.76 -19.33 -1.57
C ALA A 144 -5.59 -18.04 -1.55
N ALA A 145 -6.50 -17.86 -2.52
CA ALA A 145 -7.39 -16.71 -2.56
C ALA A 145 -8.31 -16.63 -1.33
N LEU A 146 -8.89 -17.75 -0.89
CA LEU A 146 -9.71 -17.80 0.32
C LEU A 146 -8.90 -17.44 1.56
N ALA A 147 -7.71 -18.01 1.73
CA ALA A 147 -6.85 -17.71 2.87
C ALA A 147 -6.46 -16.22 2.94
N LEU A 148 -6.21 -15.60 1.79
CA LEU A 148 -5.94 -14.15 1.71
C LEU A 148 -7.15 -13.31 2.09
N LEU A 149 -8.35 -13.69 1.63
CA LEU A 149 -9.59 -12.97 1.96
C LEU A 149 -9.99 -13.14 3.43
N GLU A 150 -9.82 -14.33 4.01
CA GLU A 150 -10.04 -14.58 5.45
C GLU A 150 -9.06 -13.76 6.31
N GLN A 151 -7.79 -13.67 5.90
CA GLN A 151 -6.81 -12.81 6.55
C GLN A 151 -7.21 -11.34 6.45
N PHE A 152 -7.59 -10.88 5.25
CA PHE A 152 -8.05 -9.52 5.03
C PHE A 152 -9.26 -9.18 5.91
N ASP A 153 -10.26 -10.06 5.97
CA ASP A 153 -11.45 -9.88 6.81
C ASP A 153 -11.09 -9.75 8.30
N ALA A 154 -10.20 -10.60 8.80
CA ALA A 154 -9.73 -10.54 10.18
C ALA A 154 -8.98 -9.23 10.49
N VAL A 155 -8.08 -8.79 9.60
CA VAL A 155 -7.36 -7.52 9.74
C VAL A 155 -8.34 -6.34 9.70
N PHE A 156 -9.29 -6.36 8.76
CA PHE A 156 -10.26 -5.28 8.57
C PHE A 156 -11.24 -5.18 9.74
N GLY A 157 -11.68 -6.32 10.29
CA GLY A 157 -12.51 -6.35 11.50
C GLY A 157 -11.81 -5.71 12.69
N GLU A 158 -10.51 -5.97 12.85
CA GLU A 158 -9.70 -5.42 13.95
C GLU A 158 -9.34 -3.95 13.73
N LEU A 159 -9.13 -3.52 12.48
CA LEU A 159 -9.08 -2.10 12.13
C LEU A 159 -10.38 -1.40 12.56
N CYS A 160 -11.54 -1.93 12.16
CA CYS A 160 -12.84 -1.34 12.47
C CYS A 160 -13.11 -1.28 13.98
N ALA A 161 -12.71 -2.30 14.73
CA ALA A 161 -12.87 -2.35 16.18
C ALA A 161 -12.06 -1.26 16.92
N ASN A 162 -10.97 -0.78 16.31
CA ASN A 162 -10.08 0.24 16.86
C ASN A 162 -10.26 1.62 16.17
N TRP A 163 -11.38 1.84 15.47
CA TRP A 163 -11.64 3.07 14.71
C TRP A 163 -12.84 3.84 15.25
N ASP A 164 -12.72 5.17 15.39
CA ASP A 164 -13.84 6.03 15.77
C ASP A 164 -14.63 6.47 14.54
N MET A 165 -15.63 5.68 14.18
CA MET A 165 -16.50 5.93 13.02
C MET A 165 -17.34 7.23 13.11
N ASN A 166 -17.39 7.90 14.27
CA ASN A 166 -18.10 9.18 14.39
C ASN A 166 -17.23 10.38 13.99
N HIS A 167 -15.91 10.23 14.02
CA HIS A 167 -14.96 11.32 13.79
C HIS A 167 -14.07 11.06 12.57
N ASP A 168 -13.84 9.79 12.23
CA ASP A 168 -12.91 9.37 11.19
C ASP A 168 -13.60 8.50 10.12
N LEU A 169 -12.99 8.39 8.94
CA LEU A 169 -13.53 7.65 7.79
C LEU A 169 -12.58 6.55 7.33
N ILE A 170 -13.09 5.33 7.19
CA ILE A 170 -12.45 4.26 6.43
C ILE A 170 -13.15 4.15 5.07
N LEU A 171 -12.38 4.27 3.99
CA LEU A 171 -12.83 3.99 2.63
C LEU A 171 -12.19 2.70 2.14
N LEU A 172 -12.99 1.66 1.94
CA LEU A 172 -12.58 0.42 1.29
C LEU A 172 -13.10 0.40 -0.16
N THR A 173 -12.21 0.12 -1.11
CA THR A 173 -12.54 0.04 -2.53
C THR A 173 -11.60 -0.94 -3.25
N SER A 174 -11.94 -1.30 -4.47
CA SER A 174 -11.10 -2.10 -5.38
C SER A 174 -10.96 -1.36 -6.70
N ASP A 175 -9.78 -1.41 -7.30
CA ASP A 175 -9.53 -0.85 -8.62
C ASP A 175 -10.10 -1.75 -9.73
N HIS A 176 -10.11 -3.07 -9.52
CA HIS A 176 -10.78 -4.05 -10.37
C HIS A 176 -11.08 -5.37 -9.62
N GLY A 177 -11.54 -6.39 -10.33
CA GLY A 177 -11.77 -7.75 -9.84
C GLY A 177 -11.56 -8.78 -10.93
#